data_AF-A0A6V7W7M4-F1
#
_entry.id   AF-A0A6V7W7M4-F1
#
_cell.length_a   1.000
_cell.length_b   1.000
_cell.length_c   1.000
_cell.angle_alpha   90.00
_cell.angle_beta   90.00
_cell.angle_gamma   90.00
#
_symmetry.space_group_name_H-M   'P 1'
#
loop_
_entity.id
_entity.type
_entity.pdbx_description
1 polymer ?
#
loop_
_entity_poly.entity_id
_entity_poly.type
_entity_poly.pdbx_seq_one_letter_code
_entity_poly.pdbx_strand_id
1 'polypeptide(L)'
;MENDEFLGEFLEAPDLSKEEIIFASGAGDCFNCGFLSAILNNFELNKCFRVGRKCAELSLLSTETVPETINKELLKYYFYS
;
A
#
# COMPACT_ATOMS: atom_id res chain seq x y z
N MET A 1 -6.27 -4.17 -36.47
CA MET A 1 -5.90 -3.94 -35.06
C MET A 1 -6.63 -5.00 -34.28
N GLU A 2 -5.89 -5.99 -33.77
CA GLU A 2 -6.43 -6.88 -32.74
C GLU A 2 -6.86 -6.01 -31.55
N ASN A 3 -8.06 -6.25 -31.05
CA ASN A 3 -8.48 -5.66 -29.79
C ASN A 3 -7.74 -6.42 -28.70
N ASP A 4 -6.61 -5.89 -28.23
CA ASP A 4 -5.93 -6.42 -27.06
C ASP A 4 -6.91 -6.31 -25.88
N GLU A 5 -7.45 -7.46 -25.45
CA GLU A 5 -8.27 -7.52 -24.24
C GLU A 5 -7.37 -7.24 -23.03
N PHE A 6 -7.61 -6.11 -22.38
CA PHE A 6 -6.90 -5.73 -21.17
C PHE A 6 -7.59 -6.36 -19.95
N LEU A 7 -6.96 -7.34 -19.32
CA LEU A 7 -7.42 -7.87 -18.05
C LEU A 7 -6.96 -6.92 -16.94
N GLY A 8 -7.90 -6.26 -16.27
CA GLY A 8 -7.64 -5.40 -15.11
C GLY A 8 -8.28 -5.97 -13.86
N GLU A 9 -7.50 -6.12 -12.80
CA GLU A 9 -8.03 -6.38 -11.46
C GLU A 9 -8.25 -5.05 -10.72
N PHE A 10 -9.44 -4.90 -10.12
CA PHE A 10 -9.75 -3.77 -9.27
C PHE A 10 -9.49 -4.14 -7.82
N LEU A 11 -8.78 -3.26 -7.12
CA LEU A 11 -8.41 -3.46 -5.73
C LEU A 11 -9.07 -2.39 -4.88
N GLU A 12 -9.39 -2.76 -3.65
CA GLU A 12 -9.95 -1.82 -2.70
C GLU A 12 -8.91 -0.78 -2.27
N ALA A 13 -9.31 0.48 -2.29
CA ALA A 13 -8.58 1.55 -1.65
C ALA A 13 -8.53 1.33 -0.11
N PRO A 14 -7.67 2.07 0.62
CA PRO A 14 -7.80 2.16 2.07
C PRO A 14 -9.22 2.58 2.45
N ASP A 15 -9.81 1.91 3.45
CA ASP A 15 -11.15 2.21 3.96
C ASP A 15 -11.08 3.42 4.90
N LEU A 16 -11.00 4.61 4.30
CA LEU A 16 -10.90 5.89 5.00
C LEU A 16 -11.93 6.87 4.46
N SER A 17 -12.62 7.56 5.36
CA SER A 17 -13.43 8.73 5.02
C SER A 17 -12.55 9.94 4.68
N LYS A 18 -13.12 10.95 4.02
CA LYS A 18 -12.37 12.16 3.65
C LYS A 18 -11.89 12.93 4.88
N GLU A 19 -12.64 12.86 5.96
CA GLU A 19 -12.39 13.55 7.22
C GLU A 19 -11.22 12.93 8.00
N GLU A 20 -10.90 11.66 7.73
CA GLU A 20 -9.76 10.96 8.34
C GLU A 20 -8.43 11.28 7.63
N ILE A 21 -8.46 11.70 6.37
CA ILE A 21 -7.25 12.00 5.60
C ILE A 21 -6.62 13.30 6.12
N ILE A 22 -5.39 13.19 6.61
CA ILE A 22 -4.60 14.32 7.12
C ILE A 22 -3.75 14.94 5.99
N PHE A 23 -3.02 14.11 5.25
CA PHE A 23 -2.13 14.56 4.18
C PHE A 23 -1.94 13.50 3.11
N ALA A 24 -2.02 13.87 1.84
CA ALA A 24 -1.95 12.91 0.73
C ALA A 24 -0.55 12.74 0.13
N SER A 25 0.39 13.64 0.42
CA SER A 25 1.73 13.58 -0.17
C SER A 25 2.49 12.39 0.38
N GLY A 26 3.04 11.56 -0.51
CA GLY A 26 3.79 10.35 -0.13
C GLY A 26 2.95 9.08 -0.06
N ALA A 27 1.61 9.16 -0.10
CA ALA A 27 0.76 7.97 -0.01
C ALA A 27 1.00 6.97 -1.16
N GLY A 28 1.20 7.46 -2.38
CA GLY A 28 1.53 6.62 -3.55
C GLY A 28 2.93 6.00 -3.46
N ASP A 29 3.92 6.74 -2.97
CA ASP A 29 5.28 6.22 -2.77
C ASP A 29 5.31 5.17 -1.65
N CYS A 30 4.60 5.43 -0.55
CA CYS A 30 4.43 4.49 0.55
C CYS A 30 3.72 3.21 0.08
N PHE A 31 2.69 3.31 -0.76
CA PHE A 31 2.06 2.15 -1.41
C PHE A 31 3.09 1.32 -2.20
N ASN A 32 3.79 1.97 -3.13
CA ASN A 32 4.73 1.31 -4.03
C ASN A 32 5.86 0.62 -3.24
N CYS A 33 6.43 1.31 -2.25
CA CYS A 33 7.49 0.76 -1.41
C CYS A 33 7.01 -0.45 -0.59
N GLY A 34 5.80 -0.38 0.00
CA GLY A 34 5.21 -1.51 0.73
C GLY A 34 4.95 -2.71 -0.19
N PHE A 35 4.37 -2.47 -1.37
CA PHE A 35 4.10 -3.47 -2.39
C PHE A 35 5.38 -4.15 -2.89
N LEU A 36 6.40 -3.36 -3.27
CA LEU A 36 7.70 -3.86 -3.71
C LEU A 36 8.42 -4.63 -2.60
N SER A 37 8.33 -4.17 -1.35
CA SER A 37 8.91 -4.89 -0.21
C SER A 37 8.32 -6.30 -0.09
N ALA A 38 7.00 -6.44 -0.24
CA ALA A 38 6.34 -7.74 -0.21
C ALA A 38 6.73 -8.63 -1.42
N ILE A 39 6.85 -8.06 -2.62
CA ILE A 39 7.36 -8.78 -3.81
C ILE A 39 8.75 -9.32 -3.57
N LEU A 40 9.67 -8.51 -3.03
CA LEU A 40 11.05 -8.92 -2.75
C LEU A 40 11.13 -10.04 -1.70
N ASN A 41 10.06 -10.25 -0.92
CA ASN A 41 9.91 -11.36 0.03
C ASN A 41 9.13 -12.55 -0.54
N ASN A 42 8.89 -12.60 -1.86
CA ASN A 42 8.18 -13.67 -2.57
C ASN A 42 6.74 -13.91 -2.08
N PHE A 43 6.04 -12.86 -1.63
CA PHE A 43 4.62 -12.97 -1.32
C PHE A 43 3.76 -12.95 -2.58
N GLU A 44 2.58 -13.58 -2.48
CA GLU A 44 1.56 -13.54 -3.52
C GLU A 44 0.97 -12.13 -3.69
N LEU A 45 0.43 -11.87 -4.88
CA LEU A 45 0.01 -10.53 -5.30
C LEU A 45 -1.00 -9.88 -4.33
N ASN A 46 -1.98 -10.64 -3.83
CA ASN A 46 -2.95 -10.18 -2.84
C ASN A 46 -2.29 -9.67 -1.55
N LYS A 47 -1.25 -10.37 -1.08
CA LYS A 47 -0.51 -9.97 0.11
C LYS A 47 0.37 -8.74 -0.17
N CYS A 48 0.93 -8.63 -1.37
CA CYS A 48 1.65 -7.42 -1.80
C CYS A 48 0.73 -6.19 -1.80
N PHE A 49 -0.48 -6.31 -2.34
CA PHE A 49 -1.48 -5.23 -2.30
C PHE A 49 -1.90 -4.88 -0.88
N ARG A 50 -2.12 -5.88 -0.02
CA ARG A 50 -2.46 -5.65 1.40
C ARG A 50 -1.38 -4.83 2.12
N VAL A 51 -0.09 -5.15 1.90
CA VAL A 51 1.04 -4.42 2.50
C VAL A 51 1.11 -3.00 1.95
N GLY A 52 1.10 -2.83 0.62
CA GLY A 52 1.12 -1.52 -0.01
C GLY A 52 -0.04 -0.64 0.45
N ARG A 53 -1.26 -1.17 0.47
CA ARG A 53 -2.46 -0.47 0.93
C ARG A 53 -2.30 0.02 2.37
N LYS A 54 -1.74 -0.80 3.27
CA LYS A 54 -1.51 -0.37 4.65
C LYS A 54 -0.48 0.75 4.75
N CYS A 55 0.59 0.69 3.98
CA CYS A 55 1.58 1.76 3.94
C CYS A 55 0.96 3.09 3.44
N ALA A 56 0.10 3.02 2.42
CA ALA A 56 -0.65 4.19 1.93
C ALA A 56 -1.59 4.75 3.00
N GLU A 57 -2.35 3.88 3.66
CA GLU A 57 -3.27 4.24 4.75
C GLU A 57 -2.53 4.98 5.89
N LEU A 58 -1.38 4.45 6.32
CA LEU A 58 -0.58 5.09 7.38
C LEU A 58 -0.02 6.45 6.96
N SER A 59 0.33 6.62 5.68
CA SER A 59 0.76 7.91 5.13
C SER A 59 -0.39 8.91 5.06
N LEU A 60 -1.59 8.49 4.63
CA LEU A 60 -2.79 9.34 4.59
C LEU A 60 -3.19 9.86 5.97
N LEU A 61 -2.92 9.09 7.02
CA LEU A 61 -3.20 9.40 8.42
C LEU A 61 -2.03 10.10 9.14
N SER A 62 -1.07 10.66 8.41
CA SER A 62 0.10 11.34 8.97
C SER A 62 0.29 12.73 8.38
N THR A 63 1.04 13.57 9.09
CA THR A 63 1.57 14.84 8.56
C THR A 63 2.88 14.64 7.78
N GLU A 64 3.53 13.49 7.94
CA GLU A 64 4.82 13.17 7.32
C GLU A 64 4.62 12.44 5.99
N THR A 65 5.43 12.78 4.98
CA THR A 65 5.46 12.08 3.68
C THR A 65 5.78 10.59 3.84
N VAL A 66 6.65 10.25 4.79
CA VAL A 66 7.01 8.88 5.15
C VAL A 66 6.91 8.75 6.68
N PRO A 67 5.79 8.22 7.21
CA PRO A 67 5.60 8.10 8.65
C PRO A 67 6.57 7.10 9.29
N GLU A 68 7.08 7.40 10.49
CA GLU A 68 7.93 6.47 11.27
C GLU A 68 7.20 5.18 11.69
N THR A 69 5.86 5.19 11.64
CA THR A 69 5.02 4.00 11.84
C THR A 69 5.24 2.95 10.75
N ILE A 70 5.69 3.36 9.56
CA ILE A 70 6.13 2.46 8.49
C ILE A 70 7.56 2.02 8.78
N ASN A 71 7.69 0.93 9.54
CA ASN A 71 8.98 0.40 9.96
C ASN A 71 9.05 -1.13 9.83
N LYS A 72 10.22 -1.70 10.16
CA LYS A 72 10.47 -3.14 10.04
C LYS A 72 9.51 -4.01 10.85
N GLU A 73 9.07 -3.54 12.02
CA GLU A 73 8.18 -4.31 12.88
C GLU A 73 6.76 -4.36 12.32
N LEU A 74 6.27 -3.24 11.78
CA LEU A 74 5.01 -3.22 11.02
C LEU A 74 5.07 -4.21 9.85
N LEU A 75 6.14 -4.15 9.04
CA LEU A 75 6.25 -5.02 7.87
C LEU A 75 6.32 -6.50 8.26
N LYS A 76 7.09 -6.85 9.31
CA LYS A 76 7.12 -8.22 9.85
C LYS A 76 5.73 -8.69 10.27
N TYR A 77 4.96 -7.85 10.95
CA TYR A 77 3.59 -8.19 11.32
C TYR A 77 2.80 -8.57 10.06
N TYR A 78 2.80 -7.76 9.01
CA TYR A 78 2.08 -8.10 7.78
C TYR A 78 2.67 -9.29 7.01
N PHE A 79 3.96 -9.55 7.12
CA PHE A 79 4.62 -10.67 6.45
C PHE A 79 4.32 -12.02 7.10
N TYR A 80 4.22 -12.06 8.43
CA TYR A 80 4.07 -13.30 9.20
C TYR A 80 2.71 -13.45 9.89
N SER A 81 1.79 -12.51 9.70
CA SER A 81 0.36 -12.65 10.01
C SER A 81 -0.46 -13.14 8.82
#